data_AF-A0AAC9PSR7-F1
#
_entry.id   AF-A0AAC9PSR7-F1
#
_cell.length_a   1.000
_cell.length_b   1.000
_cell.length_c   1.000
_cell.angle_alpha   90.00
_cell.angle_beta   90.00
_cell.angle_gamma   90.00
#
_symmetry.space_group_name_H-M   'P 1'
#
loop_
_entity.id
_entity.type
_entity.pdbx_description
1 polymer ?
#
loop_
_entity_poly.entity_id
_entity_poly.type
_entity_poly.pdbx_seq_one_letter_code
_entity_poly.pdbx_strand_id
1 'polypeptide(L)' 'MHLWQMDIVGGVPLADGRSCKLVTGVDDHSRFAMVATVVTTASGRAVCRAFTAAMRRYGVPSEVLTDKGKQLCQTGPQTT' A
#
# COMPACT_ATOMS: atom_id res chain seq x y z
N MET A 1 20.79 2.07 3.11
CA MET A 1 19.76 2.71 2.25
C MET A 1 18.40 2.28 2.77
N HIS A 2 17.38 3.15 2.74
CA HIS A 2 16.07 2.90 3.35
C HIS A 2 15.09 2.47 2.24
N LEU A 3 14.93 1.16 2.06
CA LEU A 3 14.09 0.52 1.04
C LEU A 3 12.80 0.04 1.68
N TRP A 4 11.65 0.43 1.13
CA TRP A 4 10.36 -0.11 1.55
C TRP A 4 9.81 -1.07 0.49
N GLN A 5 9.37 -2.24 0.92
CA GLN A 5 8.59 -3.17 0.09
C GLN A 5 7.10 -2.90 0.28
N MET A 6 6.37 -2.62 -0.79
CA MET A 6 4.92 -2.39 -0.73
C MET A 6 4.15 -3.45 -1.51
N ASP A 7 2.98 -3.81 -1.00
CA ASP A 7 2.08 -4.79 -1.61
C ASP A 7 0.61 -4.46 -1.30
N ILE A 8 -0.31 -5.14 -2.00
CA ILE A 8 -1.75 -5.08 -1.77
C ILE A 8 -2.26 -6.50 -1.51
N VAL A 9 -2.58 -6.78 -0.26
CA VAL A 9 -3.20 -8.05 0.12
C VAL A 9 -4.70 -7.97 -0.11
N GLY A 10 -5.24 -8.91 -0.90
CA GLY A 10 -6.67 -8.98 -1.17
C GLY A 10 -7.43 -10.01 -0.34
N GLY A 11 -8.75 -9.87 -0.29
CA GLY A 11 -9.63 -10.91 0.27
C GLY A 11 -9.64 -10.94 1.79
N VAL A 12 -9.38 -9.81 2.44
CA VAL A 12 -9.45 -9.70 3.91
C VAL A 12 -10.93 -9.72 4.32
N PRO A 13 -11.42 -10.77 5.00
CA PRO A 13 -12.83 -10.87 5.36
C PRO A 13 -13.18 -9.94 6.52
N LEU A 14 -14.36 -9.34 6.47
CA LEU A 14 -14.96 -8.60 7.58
C LEU A 14 -16.08 -9.43 8.22
N ALA A 15 -16.38 -9.14 9.50
CA ALA A 15 -17.40 -9.84 10.27
C ALA A 15 -18.82 -9.75 9.66
N ASP A 16 -19.07 -8.76 8.81
CA ASP A 16 -20.35 -8.55 8.12
C ASP A 16 -20.43 -9.23 6.74
N GLY A 17 -19.47 -10.11 6.43
CA GLY A 17 -19.42 -10.86 5.17
C GLY A 17 -18.83 -10.10 3.99
N ARG A 18 -18.46 -8.82 4.15
CA ARG A 18 -17.74 -8.07 3.11
C ARG A 18 -16.27 -8.50 3.05
N SER A 19 -15.60 -8.18 1.94
CA SER A 19 -14.15 -8.31 1.82
C SER A 19 -13.50 -6.95 1.56
N CYS A 20 -12.31 -6.75 2.13
CA CYS A 20 -11.48 -5.58 1.93
C CYS A 20 -10.13 -5.97 1.34
N LYS A 21 -9.34 -4.94 1.03
CA LYS A 21 -7.93 -5.04 0.66
C LYS A 21 -7.10 -4.36 1.76
N LEU A 22 -5.85 -4.79 1.91
CA LEU A 22 -4.88 -4.19 2.81
C LEU A 22 -3.71 -3.66 1.98
N VAL A 23 -3.44 -2.36 2.05
CA VAL A 23 -2.20 -1.78 1.53
C VAL A 23 -1.14 -1.97 2.60
N THR A 24 -0.07 -2.66 2.26
CA THR A 24 1.05 -2.97 3.15
C THR A 24 2.32 -2.29 2.68
N GLY A 25 3.22 -2.04 3.63
CA GLY A 25 4.51 -1.41 3.40
C GLY A 25 5.44 -1.76 4.55
N VAL A 26 6.56 -2.40 4.24
CA VAL A 26 7.50 -2.92 5.24
C VAL A 26 8.88 -2.37 4.93
N ASP A 27 9.60 -1.91 5.95
CA ASP A 27 11.03 -1.61 5.81
C ASP A 27 11.80 -2.92 5.57
N ASP A 28 12.53 -3.00 4.47
CA ASP A 28 13.14 -4.26 4.02
C ASP A 28 14.24 -4.76 4.97
N HIS A 29 14.87 -3.86 5.72
CA HIS A 29 15.92 -4.20 6.67
C HIS A 29 15.37 -4.70 8.01
N SER A 30 14.55 -3.89 8.68
CA SER A 30 14.05 -4.15 10.02
C SER A 30 12.80 -5.02 10.06
N ARG A 31 12.14 -5.22 8.92
CA ARG A 31 10.81 -5.86 8.81
C ARG A 31 9.71 -5.14 9.59
N PHE A 32 9.93 -3.89 9.96
CA PHE A 32 8.93 -3.06 10.63
C PHE A 32 7.82 -2.65 9.65
N ALA A 33 6.56 -2.76 10.07
CA ALA A 33 5.39 -2.41 9.27
C ALA A 33 5.16 -0.89 9.28
N MET A 34 5.51 -0.23 8.18
CA MET A 34 5.34 1.21 7.96
C MET A 34 3.95 1.56 7.46
N VAL A 35 3.33 0.68 6.65
CA VAL A 35 1.97 0.83 6.14
C VAL A 35 1.16 -0.42 6.48
N ALA A 36 0.00 -0.21 7.10
CA ALA A 36 -1.02 -1.23 7.29
C ALA A 36 -2.40 -0.56 7.22
N THR A 37 -2.91 -0.35 6.00
CA THR A 37 -4.15 0.41 5.77
C THR A 37 -5.20 -0.45 5.09
N VAL A 38 -6.34 -0.64 5.74
CA VAL A 38 -7.50 -1.34 5.17
C VAL A 38 -8.28 -0.41 4.26
N VAL A 39 -8.62 -0.89 3.06
CA VAL A 39 -9.38 -0.15 2.06
C VAL A 39 -10.45 -1.07 1.45
N THR A 40 -11.62 -0.52 1.16
CA THR A 40 -12.70 -1.24 0.46
C THR A 40 -12.33 -1.50 -1.00
N THR A 41 -11.63 -0.56 -1.63
CA THR A 41 -11.10 -0.68 -2.99
C THR A 41 -9.65 -0.22 -3.01
N ALA A 42 -8.75 -1.10 -3.43
CA ALA A 42 -7.33 -0.76 -3.59
C ALA A 42 -7.09 -0.03 -4.91
N SER A 43 -7.50 1.23 -4.99
CA SER A 43 -7.20 2.11 -6.14
C SER A 43 -5.82 2.75 -5.98
N GLY A 44 -5.22 3.25 -7.07
CA GLY A 44 -3.95 3.98 -6.98
C GLY A 44 -4.02 5.19 -6.02
N ARG A 45 -5.14 5.91 -5.99
CA ARG A 45 -5.36 7.01 -5.03
C ARG A 45 -5.37 6.52 -3.57
N ALA A 46 -5.98 5.38 -3.30
CA ALA A 46 -6.00 4.79 -1.96
C ALA A 46 -4.57 4.41 -1.52
N VAL A 47 -3.79 3.82 -2.43
CA VAL A 47 -2.37 3.50 -2.19
C VAL A 47 -1.55 4.77 -1.92
N CYS A 48 -1.66 5.80 -2.76
CA CYS A 48 -0.93 7.06 -2.56
C CYS A 48 -1.26 7.73 -1.22
N ARG A 49 -2.53 7.69 -0.78
CA ARG A 49 -2.93 8.21 0.53
C ARG A 49 -2.27 7.44 1.68
N ALA A 50 -2.31 6.11 1.63
CA ALA A 50 -1.69 5.26 2.64
C ALA A 50 -0.16 5.47 2.70
N PHE A 51 0.49 5.51 1.53
CA PHE A 51 1.93 5.73 1.40
C PHE A 51 2.34 7.11 1.93
N THR A 52 1.63 8.18 1.55
CA THR A 52 1.92 9.54 2.02
C THR A 52 1.73 9.68 3.52
N ALA A 53 0.73 9.00 4.11
CA ALA A 53 0.53 8.99 5.55
C ALA A 53 1.71 8.34 6.28
N ALA A 54 2.24 7.22 5.76
CA ALA A 54 3.43 6.58 6.32
C ALA A 54 4.68 7.45 6.16
N MET A 55 4.88 8.11 5.01
CA MET A 55 6.00 9.03 4.81
C MET A 55 6.00 10.18 5.81
N ARG A 56 4.82 10.74 6.13
CA ARG A 56 4.68 11.79 7.15
C ARG A 56 5.04 11.31 8.56
N ARG A 57 4.83 10.02 8.85
CA ARG A 57 5.05 9.44 10.18
C ARG A 57 6.47 8.92 10.38
N TYR A 58 7.04 8.29 9.36
CA TYR A 58 8.28 7.53 9.48
C TYR A 58 9.41 8.03 8.57
N GLY A 59 9.18 9.11 7.81
CA GLY A 59 10.13 9.67 6.85
C GLY A 59 9.96 9.11 5.44
N VAL A 60 10.65 9.71 4.47
CA VAL A 60 10.58 9.34 3.06
C VAL A 60 11.60 8.23 2.77
N PRO A 61 11.20 7.08 2.20
CA PRO A 61 12.16 6.04 1.81
C PRO A 61 13.02 6.52 0.63
N SER A 62 14.24 6.00 0.55
CA SER A 62 15.12 6.24 -0.60
C SER A 62 14.62 5.48 -1.84
N GLU A 63 14.06 4.29 -1.62
CA GLU A 63 13.62 3.39 -2.66
C GLU A 63 12.33 2.67 -2.24
N VAL A 64 11.51 2.32 -3.24
CA VAL A 64 10.32 1.51 -3.03
C VAL A 64 10.34 0.35 -4.01
N LEU A 65 10.20 -0.87 -3.49
CA LEU A 65 10.02 -2.08 -4.28
C LEU A 65 8.55 -2.50 -4.23
N THR A 66 7.96 -2.66 -5.41
CA THR A 66 6.58 -3.14 -5.56
C THR A 66 6.55 -4.22 -6.62
N ASP A 67 5.48 -5.00 -6.65
CA ASP A 67 5.13 -5.72 -7.87
C ASP A 67 4.72 -4.73 -8.99
N LYS A 68 4.53 -5.23 -10.21
CA LYS A 68 4.03 -4.41 -11.33
C LYS A 68 2.50 -4.29 -11.33
N GLY A 69 1.87 -4.35 -10.15
CA GLY A 69 0.44 -4.24 -9.99
C GLY A 69 -0.08 -2.93 -10.60
N LYS A 70 -1.23 -2.98 -11.27
CA LYS A 70 -1.80 -1.82 -11.96
C LYS A 70 -1.95 -0.61 -11.04
N GLN A 71 -2.28 -0.85 -9.78
CA GLN A 71 -2.55 0.20 -8.80
C GLN A 71 -1.27 0.87 -8.29
N LEU A 72 -0.11 0.29 -8.57
CA LEU A 72 1.22 0.79 -8.23
C LEU A 72 1.92 1.43 -9.45
N CYS A 73 1.61 0.97 -10.67
CA CYS A 73 2.32 1.41 -11.88
C CYS A 73 1.49 2.23 -12.88
N GLN A 74 0.18 2.39 -12.71
CA GLN A 74 -0.63 3.10 -13.70
C GLN A 74 -0.38 4.61 -13.72
N THR A 75 -0.09 5.10 -14.92
CA THR A 75 -0.04 6.52 -15.29
C THR A 75 -1.31 6.88 -16.08
N GLY A 76 -2.44 7.09 -15.40
CA GLY A 76 -3.70 7.50 -16.05
C GLY A 76 -4.93 7.46 -15.14
N PRO A 77 -6.05 8.12 -15.52
CA PRO A 77 -7.28 8.06 -14.74
C PRO A 77 -7.84 6.64 -14.72
N GLN A 78 -8.25 6.16 -13.53
CA GLN A 78 -8.91 4.87 -13.39
C GLN A 78 -10.35 5.00 -13.87
N THR A 79 -10.66 4.48 -15.06
CA THR A 79 -12.04 4.23 -15.47
C THR A 79 -12.61 3.08 -14.63
N THR A 80 -13.67 3.39 -13.89
CA THR A 80 -14.45 2.53 -13.01
C THR A 80 -14.95 1.27 -13.71
#